data_AF-A0A817Q3N2-F1
#
_entry.id   AF-A0A817Q3N2-F1
#
_cell.length_a   1.000
_cell.length_b   1.000
_cell.length_c   1.000
_cell.angle_alpha   90.00
_cell.angle_beta   90.00
_cell.angle_gamma   90.00
#
_symmetry.space_group_name_H-M   'P 1'
#
loop_
_entity.id
_entity.type
_entity.pdbx_description
1 polymer ?
#
loop_
_entity_poly.entity_id
_entity_poly.type
_entity_poly.pdbx_seq_one_letter_code
_entity_poly.pdbx_strand_id
1 'polypeptide(L)'
;MVIKTLPVPSTKPPGNNPLASKRRPLHSLSASCPPDNRLEQHHLPDAADLRRMCIITKTDLNRIYDNLDRRQRDKDAVRQEIERKKEMADRSAQITKQWPNTIIGARERKIEMKKIRDQEDEDKRKVVDLEEEKLAAERRREHIEKAKQLQYYQTDRVRTFHSALLFTEVLKERDLQLEMKKRIEKMRETDENEEHQRYQEAQNEFYKAEQEKMERKLKDQENLAKYHRAQMDQRKSQFVQEKQQDLKEGDEYRRLAEQYSLEQFELDRFKKLTQKDVKSMYDKALEDKRTVKQMEEALDEEEDDELRVYAEAKKKMARLRREKEVQAHQEKQEARDHMIGYLGSLQKRAESDNDAQIFRAQAQREAKELREKQEKFEKQQKMQESIRKHRFETTKRREVEREMEEREDVEIRRKKAEADRLFLLYQQEKDKQRHEDALVTSQYHLKQAQERKDRQRDMKASELEEVLLDKHMNEVEKQQYQDYTGRVIAYMDENGRNTYPMRRAVADEVQRFDQLNQGINKAESQTNENGEKKPGSQDKKSLEETKKHLGFQWDIPNK
;
A
#
# COMPACT_ATOMS: atom_id res chain seq x y z
N MET A 1 -17.39 9.39 -19.66
CA MET A 1 -17.47 10.86 -19.71
C MET A 1 -18.65 11.24 -20.61
N VAL A 2 -19.67 11.90 -20.07
CA VAL A 2 -20.81 12.41 -20.84
C VAL A 2 -20.87 13.91 -20.57
N ILE A 3 -20.65 14.72 -21.60
CA ILE A 3 -20.58 16.18 -21.48
C ILE A 3 -22.01 16.72 -21.38
N LYS A 4 -22.44 17.11 -20.18
CA LYS A 4 -23.67 17.88 -19.98
C LYS A 4 -23.36 19.37 -20.11
N THR A 5 -24.08 20.03 -20.99
CA THR A 5 -24.01 21.46 -21.25
C THR A 5 -24.63 22.28 -20.13
N LEU A 6 -24.02 23.44 -19.82
CA LEU A 6 -24.56 24.46 -18.91
C LEU A 6 -25.51 25.40 -19.67
N PRO A 7 -26.63 25.85 -19.05
CA PRO A 7 -27.49 26.88 -19.63
C PRO A 7 -27.06 28.30 -19.22
N VAL A 8 -27.20 29.24 -20.15
CA VAL A 8 -26.95 30.69 -19.98
C VAL A 8 -28.15 31.37 -19.28
N PRO A 9 -27.95 32.35 -18.37
CA PRO A 9 -29.05 33.09 -17.77
C PRO A 9 -29.71 34.06 -18.76
N SER A 10 -31.04 34.00 -18.85
CA SER A 10 -31.88 34.90 -19.66
C SER A 10 -32.31 36.13 -18.86
N THR A 11 -32.03 37.32 -19.38
CA THR A 11 -32.60 38.58 -18.88
C THR A 11 -34.05 38.75 -19.34
N LYS A 12 -34.99 38.93 -18.40
CA LYS A 12 -36.37 39.38 -18.66
C LYS A 12 -36.61 40.76 -18.04
N PRO A 13 -37.35 41.68 -18.70
CA PRO A 13 -37.79 42.93 -18.10
C PRO A 13 -39.09 42.74 -17.29
N PRO A 14 -39.36 43.59 -16.27
CA PRO A 14 -40.64 43.62 -15.57
C PRO A 14 -41.71 44.36 -16.39
N GLY A 15 -42.93 43.83 -16.40
CA GLY A 15 -44.09 44.40 -17.10
C GLY A 15 -45.06 45.17 -16.19
N ASN A 16 -45.82 46.07 -16.80
CA ASN A 16 -46.80 46.97 -16.18
C ASN A 16 -47.94 46.28 -15.40
N ASN A 17 -48.39 46.90 -14.31
CA ASN A 17 -49.71 47.57 -14.21
C ASN A 17 -49.90 48.23 -12.82
N PRO A 18 -50.68 49.34 -12.75
CA PRO A 18 -51.98 49.19 -12.11
C PRO A 18 -53.15 49.86 -12.86
N LEU A 19 -54.36 49.41 -12.53
CA LEU A 19 -55.63 49.79 -13.16
C LEU A 19 -56.15 51.17 -12.73
N ALA A 20 -56.95 51.77 -13.61
CA ALA A 20 -57.51 53.11 -13.48
C ALA A 20 -58.72 53.21 -12.54
N SER A 21 -58.96 54.43 -12.04
CA SER A 21 -60.30 54.91 -11.68
C SER A 21 -60.39 56.42 -11.95
N LYS A 22 -61.44 56.84 -12.67
CA LYS A 22 -61.67 58.24 -13.10
C LYS A 22 -62.73 58.90 -12.22
N ARG A 23 -62.60 60.21 -11.94
CA ARG A 23 -63.73 61.18 -11.96
C ARG A 23 -63.23 62.63 -12.09
N ARG A 24 -64.14 63.53 -12.47
CA ARG A 24 -63.89 64.80 -13.18
C ARG A 24 -63.73 66.03 -12.25
N PRO A 25 -63.13 67.13 -12.75
CA PRO A 25 -63.13 68.43 -12.08
C PRO A 25 -64.41 69.25 -12.37
N LEU A 26 -64.65 70.29 -11.57
CA LEU A 26 -65.59 71.39 -11.88
C LEU A 26 -64.97 72.74 -11.49
N HIS A 27 -65.20 73.75 -12.33
CA HIS A 27 -64.77 75.13 -12.14
C HIS A 27 -65.81 75.98 -11.39
N SER A 28 -65.33 76.97 -10.64
CA SER A 28 -65.88 78.33 -10.50
C SER A 28 -65.05 79.08 -9.45
N LEU A 29 -64.89 80.40 -9.43
CA LEU A 29 -64.79 81.50 -10.40
C LEU A 29 -64.61 82.77 -9.52
N SER A 30 -63.89 83.77 -10.04
CA SER A 30 -63.93 85.21 -9.65
C SER A 30 -63.74 85.66 -8.18
N ALA A 31 -62.60 86.32 -7.91
CA ALA A 31 -62.45 87.75 -7.54
C ALA A 31 -60.98 88.01 -7.09
N SER A 32 -60.13 88.88 -7.66
CA SER A 32 -60.24 90.32 -8.00
C SER A 32 -60.58 91.17 -6.75
N CYS A 33 -59.82 92.13 -6.24
CA CYS A 33 -58.58 92.86 -6.65
C CYS A 33 -57.95 93.47 -5.35
N PRO A 34 -57.11 94.53 -5.36
CA PRO A 34 -55.75 94.65 -5.89
C PRO A 34 -54.73 95.10 -4.79
N PRO A 35 -53.42 95.16 -5.07
CA PRO A 35 -52.47 95.91 -4.26
C PRO A 35 -52.37 97.36 -4.76
N ASP A 36 -52.82 98.33 -3.98
CA ASP A 36 -52.66 99.75 -4.29
C ASP A 36 -52.05 100.48 -3.10
N ASN A 37 -50.81 100.96 -3.27
CA ASN A 37 -50.07 101.71 -2.26
C ASN A 37 -49.39 102.90 -2.94
N ARG A 38 -50.21 103.83 -3.43
CA ARG A 38 -49.76 105.10 -4.00
C ARG A 38 -49.52 106.11 -2.88
N LEU A 39 -48.33 106.71 -2.88
CA LEU A 39 -47.99 107.86 -2.07
C LEU A 39 -48.69 109.11 -2.62
N GLU A 40 -49.86 109.47 -2.07
CA GLU A 40 -50.48 110.76 -2.36
C GLU A 40 -49.87 111.86 -1.49
N GLN A 41 -49.55 112.99 -2.12
CA GLN A 41 -48.82 114.09 -1.50
C GLN A 41 -49.76 115.05 -0.79
N HIS A 42 -49.52 115.29 0.50
CA HIS A 42 -50.28 116.25 1.30
C HIS A 42 -50.26 117.65 0.67
N HIS A 43 -51.45 118.21 0.44
CA HIS A 43 -51.64 119.66 0.28
C HIS A 43 -52.25 120.22 1.57
N LEU A 44 -51.67 121.30 2.09
CA LEU A 44 -52.18 122.01 3.28
C LEU A 44 -53.42 122.85 2.88
N PRO A 45 -54.51 122.83 3.67
CA PRO A 45 -55.66 123.71 3.43
C PRO A 45 -55.39 125.15 3.89
N ASP A 46 -55.96 126.10 3.15
CA ASP A 46 -55.92 127.53 3.44
C ASP A 46 -56.84 127.93 4.61
N ALA A 47 -56.62 129.11 5.18
CA ALA A 47 -57.05 129.47 6.53
C ALA A 47 -58.49 130.01 6.65
N ALA A 48 -59.50 129.13 6.75
CA ALA A 48 -60.76 129.40 7.49
C ALA A 48 -61.68 128.17 7.64
N ASP A 49 -61.75 127.55 8.83
CA ASP A 49 -63.04 127.20 9.50
C ASP A 49 -62.83 126.53 10.88
N LEU A 50 -63.50 127.02 11.94
CA LEU A 50 -63.27 126.57 13.32
C LEU A 50 -64.54 126.52 14.21
N ARG A 51 -65.73 126.28 13.63
CA ARG A 51 -67.03 126.50 14.34
C ARG A 51 -68.08 125.37 14.30
N ARG A 52 -67.70 124.09 14.17
CA ARG A 52 -68.67 122.96 14.29
C ARG A 52 -68.08 121.73 15.02
N MET A 53 -68.52 121.47 16.24
CA MET A 53 -68.26 120.22 17.00
C MET A 53 -69.49 119.80 17.81
N CYS A 54 -69.64 118.49 18.04
CA CYS A 54 -70.70 117.86 18.84
C CYS A 54 -70.08 116.85 19.83
N ILE A 55 -70.66 116.65 21.01
CA ILE A 55 -70.05 115.92 22.14
C ILE A 55 -70.94 114.75 22.57
N ILE A 56 -70.34 113.56 22.77
CA ILE A 56 -71.01 112.29 23.14
C ILE A 56 -70.55 111.84 24.56
N THR A 57 -71.41 111.14 25.30
CA THR A 57 -71.12 110.68 26.67
C THR A 57 -70.47 109.29 26.76
N LYS A 58 -69.74 109.03 27.86
CA LYS A 58 -68.95 107.80 28.06
C LYS A 58 -69.80 106.54 28.29
N THR A 59 -71.02 106.68 28.82
CA THR A 59 -71.93 105.55 29.10
C THR A 59 -72.49 104.92 27.83
N ASP A 60 -72.82 105.73 26.82
CA ASP A 60 -73.32 105.24 25.54
C ASP A 60 -72.24 104.46 24.79
N LEU A 61 -70.99 104.91 24.91
CA LEU A 61 -69.80 104.29 24.32
C LEU A 61 -69.60 102.85 24.82
N ASN A 62 -69.68 102.61 26.13
CA ASN A 62 -69.55 101.26 26.71
C ASN A 62 -70.70 100.32 26.30
N ARG A 63 -71.95 100.82 26.28
CA ARG A 63 -73.11 100.02 25.84
C ARG A 63 -73.00 99.59 24.39
N ILE A 64 -72.37 100.39 23.54
CA ILE A 64 -72.10 100.03 22.14
C ILE A 64 -71.06 98.90 22.06
N TYR A 65 -69.98 98.96 22.84
CA TYR A 65 -68.96 97.89 22.89
C TYR A 65 -69.54 96.52 23.31
N ASP A 66 -70.27 96.45 24.43
CA ASP A 66 -70.79 95.17 24.95
C ASP A 66 -71.72 94.41 23.97
N ASN A 67 -72.41 95.15 23.10
CA ASN A 67 -73.32 94.57 22.09
C ASN A 67 -72.60 94.14 20.81
N LEU A 68 -71.44 94.73 20.47
CA LEU A 68 -70.62 94.33 19.34
C LEU A 68 -70.00 92.93 19.56
N ASP A 69 -69.60 92.63 20.79
CA ASP A 69 -68.84 91.41 21.13
C ASP A 69 -69.69 90.15 21.40
N ARG A 70 -71.01 90.20 21.25
CA ARG A 70 -71.88 89.04 21.48
C ARG A 70 -71.64 87.90 20.48
N ARG A 71 -71.54 88.24 19.17
CA ARG A 71 -71.33 87.25 18.09
C ARG A 71 -69.96 86.57 18.11
N GLN A 72 -68.97 87.14 18.80
CA GLN A 72 -67.65 86.54 18.94
C GLN A 72 -67.69 85.45 20.02
N ARG A 73 -68.21 85.79 21.21
CA ARG A 73 -68.41 84.85 22.33
C ARG A 73 -69.17 83.57 21.94
N ASP A 74 -70.26 83.68 21.19
CA ASP A 74 -71.04 82.51 20.74
C ASP A 74 -70.21 81.58 19.81
N LYS A 75 -69.36 82.15 18.95
CA LYS A 75 -68.46 81.36 18.09
C LYS A 75 -67.35 80.68 18.88
N ASP A 76 -66.81 81.36 19.87
CA ASP A 76 -65.70 80.85 20.67
C ASP A 76 -66.18 79.74 21.63
N ALA A 77 -67.41 79.83 22.17
CA ALA A 77 -68.05 78.74 22.88
C ALA A 77 -68.24 77.47 22.02
N VAL A 78 -68.61 77.63 20.74
CA VAL A 78 -68.72 76.48 19.80
C VAL A 78 -67.34 75.88 19.49
N ARG A 79 -66.28 76.70 19.36
CA ARG A 79 -64.90 76.19 19.20
C ARG A 79 -64.46 75.39 20.42
N GLN A 80 -64.66 75.94 21.63
CA GLN A 80 -64.32 75.27 22.88
C GLN A 80 -65.03 73.92 23.03
N GLU A 81 -66.30 73.78 22.64
CA GLU A 81 -66.99 72.49 22.69
C GLU A 81 -66.51 71.49 21.62
N ILE A 82 -66.07 71.96 20.44
CA ILE A 82 -65.42 71.11 19.42
C ILE A 82 -64.03 70.65 19.92
N GLU A 83 -63.26 71.54 20.53
CA GLU A 83 -61.95 71.24 21.13
C GLU A 83 -62.10 70.26 22.28
N ARG A 84 -63.04 70.49 23.21
CA ARG A 84 -63.36 69.57 24.31
C ARG A 84 -63.78 68.17 23.81
N LYS A 85 -64.51 68.09 22.70
CA LYS A 85 -64.87 66.81 22.05
C LYS A 85 -63.69 66.13 21.38
N LYS A 86 -62.79 66.87 20.74
CA LYS A 86 -61.52 66.33 20.20
C LYS A 86 -60.64 65.80 21.33
N GLU A 87 -60.41 66.60 22.38
CA GLU A 87 -59.68 66.17 23.56
C GLU A 87 -60.30 64.91 24.20
N MET A 88 -61.64 64.83 24.29
CA MET A 88 -62.32 63.64 24.80
C MET A 88 -62.12 62.42 23.88
N ALA A 89 -62.16 62.60 22.57
CA ALA A 89 -61.89 61.53 21.59
C ALA A 89 -60.42 61.09 21.65
N ASP A 90 -59.47 62.01 21.78
CA ASP A 90 -58.04 61.73 21.92
C ASP A 90 -57.74 60.99 23.23
N ARG A 91 -58.33 61.43 24.35
CA ARG A 91 -58.27 60.71 25.65
C ARG A 91 -58.86 59.29 25.52
N SER A 92 -60.00 59.14 24.85
CA SER A 92 -60.63 57.83 24.62
C SER A 92 -59.77 56.92 23.72
N ALA A 93 -59.13 57.48 22.69
CA ALA A 93 -58.21 56.76 21.81
C ALA A 93 -56.91 56.35 22.53
N GLN A 94 -56.38 57.20 23.43
CA GLN A 94 -55.25 56.85 24.30
C GLN A 94 -55.60 55.69 25.24
N ILE A 95 -56.79 55.73 25.87
CA ILE A 95 -57.29 54.63 26.72
C ILE A 95 -57.47 53.34 25.91
N THR A 96 -58.06 53.42 24.71
CA THR A 96 -58.29 52.24 23.84
C THR A 96 -56.99 51.62 23.34
N LYS A 97 -55.93 52.42 23.11
CA LYS A 97 -54.58 51.91 22.80
C LYS A 97 -53.96 51.11 23.96
N GLN A 98 -54.31 51.44 25.21
CA GLN A 98 -53.85 50.73 26.40
C GLN A 98 -54.69 49.47 26.70
N TRP A 99 -55.80 49.24 26.01
CA TRP A 99 -56.62 48.04 26.22
C TRP A 99 -55.94 46.80 25.63
N PRO A 100 -55.57 45.80 26.46
CA PRO A 100 -54.81 44.63 25.99
C PRO A 100 -55.61 43.76 25.01
N ASN A 101 -56.94 43.79 25.09
CA ASN A 101 -57.84 42.86 24.39
C ASN A 101 -58.49 43.45 23.11
N THR A 102 -57.89 44.49 22.54
CA THR A 102 -58.31 45.04 21.22
C THR A 102 -57.97 44.07 20.09
N ILE A 103 -58.85 43.90 19.09
CA ILE A 103 -58.63 42.99 17.94
C ILE A 103 -57.32 43.29 17.20
N ILE A 104 -56.96 44.57 17.08
CA ILE A 104 -55.69 45.03 16.50
C ILE A 104 -54.50 44.53 17.32
N GLY A 105 -54.49 44.78 18.64
CA GLY A 105 -53.45 44.29 19.56
C GLY A 105 -53.37 42.77 19.67
N ALA A 106 -54.47 42.04 19.47
CA ALA A 106 -54.46 40.57 19.38
C ALA A 106 -53.81 40.08 18.06
N ARG A 107 -54.02 40.80 16.95
CA ARG A 107 -53.37 40.53 15.66
C ARG A 107 -51.88 40.88 15.70
N GLU A 108 -51.52 42.00 16.31
CA GLU A 108 -50.13 42.43 16.53
C GLU A 108 -49.38 41.39 17.36
N ARG A 109 -49.91 41.02 18.54
CA ARG A 109 -49.36 39.92 19.36
C ARG A 109 -49.25 38.60 18.59
N LYS A 110 -50.22 38.23 17.75
CA LYS A 110 -50.11 37.03 16.92
C LYS A 110 -49.00 37.12 15.86
N ILE A 111 -48.76 38.31 15.30
CA ILE A 111 -47.65 38.56 14.36
C ILE A 111 -46.31 38.55 15.11
N GLU A 112 -46.23 39.15 16.29
CA GLU A 112 -45.04 39.14 17.17
C GLU A 112 -44.69 37.73 17.62
N MET A 113 -45.65 36.96 18.14
CA MET A 113 -45.43 35.55 18.49
C MET A 113 -45.02 34.69 17.28
N LYS A 114 -45.53 35.01 16.08
CA LYS A 114 -45.06 34.34 14.86
C LYS A 114 -43.61 34.75 14.53
N LYS A 115 -43.25 36.03 14.62
CA LYS A 115 -41.88 36.51 14.42
C LYS A 115 -40.90 35.89 15.42
N ILE A 116 -41.27 35.83 16.71
CA ILE A 116 -40.47 35.19 17.77
C ILE A 116 -40.26 33.71 17.43
N ARG A 117 -41.32 32.99 17.06
CA ARG A 117 -41.22 31.59 16.63
C ARG A 117 -40.37 31.42 15.37
N ASP A 118 -40.57 32.25 14.34
CA ASP A 118 -39.82 32.20 13.09
C ASP A 118 -38.32 32.49 13.39
N GLN A 119 -38.00 33.41 14.31
CA GLN A 119 -36.64 33.69 14.80
C GLN A 119 -36.05 32.52 15.59
N GLU A 120 -36.78 31.95 16.54
CA GLU A 120 -36.35 30.75 17.29
C GLU A 120 -36.08 29.56 16.35
N ASP A 121 -36.92 29.37 15.32
CA ASP A 121 -36.78 28.29 14.34
C ASP A 121 -35.63 28.56 13.34
N GLU A 122 -35.32 29.83 13.03
CA GLU A 122 -34.09 30.22 12.31
C GLU A 122 -32.83 30.04 13.17
N ASP A 123 -32.87 30.40 14.46
CA ASP A 123 -31.72 30.28 15.36
C ASP A 123 -31.40 28.81 15.66
N LYS A 124 -32.42 27.94 15.78
CA LYS A 124 -32.23 26.47 15.80
C LYS A 124 -31.52 25.96 14.55
N ARG A 125 -31.88 26.47 13.35
CA ARG A 125 -31.19 26.09 12.11
C ARG A 125 -29.73 26.54 12.10
N LYS A 126 -29.45 27.79 12.49
CA LYS A 126 -28.08 28.31 12.60
C LYS A 126 -27.23 27.46 13.56
N VAL A 127 -27.81 26.98 14.67
CA VAL A 127 -27.12 26.06 15.60
C VAL A 127 -26.81 24.73 14.92
N VAL A 128 -27.77 24.12 14.21
CA VAL A 128 -27.54 22.87 13.45
C VAL A 128 -26.49 23.07 12.35
N ASP A 129 -26.57 24.14 11.56
CA ASP A 129 -25.59 24.45 10.52
C ASP A 129 -24.16 24.59 11.12
N LEU A 130 -24.03 25.24 12.27
CA LEU A 130 -22.76 25.37 13.00
C LEU A 130 -22.27 24.04 13.61
N GLU A 131 -23.16 23.13 14.00
CA GLU A 131 -22.82 21.79 14.49
C GLU A 131 -22.39 20.86 13.35
N GLU A 132 -23.10 20.90 12.22
CA GLU A 132 -22.75 20.17 11.00
C GLU A 132 -21.42 20.68 10.41
N GLU A 133 -21.17 22.01 10.40
CA GLU A 133 -19.90 22.57 9.96
C GLU A 133 -18.73 22.14 10.86
N LYS A 134 -18.90 22.15 12.19
CA LYS A 134 -17.89 21.62 13.14
C LYS A 134 -17.59 20.14 12.87
N LEU A 135 -18.62 19.31 12.76
CA LEU A 135 -18.48 17.87 12.54
C LEU A 135 -17.90 17.55 11.15
N ALA A 136 -18.20 18.37 10.13
CA ALA A 136 -17.56 18.28 8.82
C ALA A 136 -16.09 18.71 8.85
N ALA A 137 -15.76 19.77 9.60
CA ALA A 137 -14.39 20.22 9.82
C ALA A 137 -13.56 19.20 10.62
N GLU A 138 -14.15 18.56 11.63
CA GLU A 138 -13.57 17.46 12.40
C GLU A 138 -13.29 16.24 11.51
N ARG A 139 -14.28 15.74 10.76
CA ARG A 139 -14.06 14.64 9.78
C ARG A 139 -12.99 14.98 8.75
N ARG A 140 -13.00 16.22 8.23
CA ARG A 140 -11.96 16.69 7.29
C ARG A 140 -10.59 16.69 7.96
N ARG A 141 -10.49 17.13 9.22
CA ARG A 141 -9.28 17.10 10.02
C ARG A 141 -8.79 15.68 10.26
N GLU A 142 -9.66 14.75 10.68
CA GLU A 142 -9.33 13.33 10.86
C GLU A 142 -8.80 12.69 9.56
N HIS A 143 -9.44 12.96 8.42
CA HIS A 143 -8.97 12.49 7.11
C HIS A 143 -7.60 13.05 6.74
N ILE A 144 -7.35 14.34 7.01
CA ILE A 144 -6.04 14.98 6.79
C ILE A 144 -4.98 14.40 7.73
N GLU A 145 -5.29 14.21 9.02
CA GLU A 145 -4.37 13.62 10.00
C GLU A 145 -4.03 12.16 9.65
N LYS A 146 -5.02 11.36 9.25
CA LYS A 146 -4.80 9.99 8.75
C LYS A 146 -3.97 9.96 7.46
N ALA A 147 -4.20 10.89 6.53
CA ALA A 147 -3.39 11.00 5.32
C ALA A 147 -1.94 11.38 5.63
N LYS A 148 -1.72 12.34 6.55
CA LYS A 148 -0.38 12.72 7.04
C LYS A 148 0.34 11.53 7.71
N GLN A 149 -0.34 10.76 8.55
CA GLN A 149 0.22 9.56 9.18
C GLN A 149 0.64 8.51 8.13
N LEU A 150 -0.21 8.26 7.12
CA LEU A 150 0.10 7.32 6.04
C LEU A 150 1.29 7.80 5.19
N GLN A 151 1.34 9.09 4.83
CA GLN A 151 2.46 9.68 4.09
C GLN A 151 3.77 9.59 4.90
N TYR A 152 3.71 9.88 6.20
CA TYR A 152 4.86 9.76 7.10
C TYR A 152 5.37 8.30 7.20
N TYR A 153 4.46 7.33 7.35
CA TYR A 153 4.81 5.90 7.36
C TYR A 153 5.30 5.37 6.01
N GLN A 154 4.92 6.04 4.90
CA GLN A 154 5.44 5.73 3.57
C GLN A 154 6.87 6.25 3.35
N THR A 155 7.41 7.14 4.19
CA THR A 155 8.82 7.57 4.06
C THR A 155 9.79 6.41 4.27
N ASP A 156 10.88 6.38 3.51
CA ASP A 156 11.84 5.26 3.55
C ASP A 156 12.50 5.08 4.91
N ARG A 157 12.75 6.18 5.65
CA ARG A 157 13.32 6.18 7.00
C ARG A 157 12.40 5.46 7.99
N VAL A 158 11.10 5.81 7.98
CA VAL A 158 10.10 5.18 8.84
C VAL A 158 9.85 3.73 8.43
N ARG A 159 9.82 3.42 7.13
CA ARG A 159 9.69 2.03 6.64
C ARG A 159 10.85 1.13 7.10
N THR A 160 12.08 1.66 7.08
CA THR A 160 13.29 0.96 7.57
C THR A 160 13.26 0.79 9.10
N PHE A 161 12.73 1.78 9.83
CA PHE A 161 12.49 1.65 11.26
C PHE A 161 11.39 0.62 11.59
N HIS A 162 10.28 0.59 10.83
CA HIS A 162 9.20 -0.38 11.01
C HIS A 162 9.63 -1.82 10.71
N SER A 163 10.50 -2.05 9.73
CA SER A 163 11.05 -3.40 9.49
C SER A 163 11.98 -3.84 10.63
N ALA A 164 12.76 -2.93 11.21
CA ALA A 164 13.55 -3.19 12.41
C ALA A 164 12.65 -3.47 13.63
N LEU A 165 11.57 -2.71 13.82
CA LEU A 165 10.56 -2.94 14.87
C LEU A 165 9.92 -4.34 14.72
N LEU A 166 9.46 -4.72 13.53
CA LEU A 166 8.91 -6.04 13.26
C LEU A 166 9.92 -7.14 13.62
N PHE A 167 11.20 -6.95 13.31
CA PHE A 167 12.25 -7.89 13.68
C PHE A 167 12.43 -8.01 15.21
N THR A 168 12.17 -6.95 16.01
CA THR A 168 12.20 -7.06 17.48
C THR A 168 11.09 -7.96 18.03
N GLU A 169 9.90 -7.92 17.44
CA GLU A 169 8.79 -8.82 17.83
C GLU A 169 9.07 -10.26 17.38
N VAL A 170 9.62 -10.47 16.17
CA VAL A 170 10.08 -11.79 15.71
C VAL A 170 11.15 -12.40 16.63
N LEU A 171 12.07 -11.59 17.16
CA LEU A 171 13.02 -12.05 18.18
C LEU A 171 12.31 -12.47 19.47
N LYS A 172 11.29 -11.73 19.91
CA LYS A 172 10.52 -12.09 21.11
C LYS A 172 9.70 -13.36 20.92
N GLU A 173 9.06 -13.53 19.76
CA GLU A 173 8.40 -14.79 19.38
C GLU A 173 9.39 -15.96 19.36
N ARG A 174 10.62 -15.72 18.87
CA ARG A 174 11.66 -16.75 18.84
C ARG A 174 12.09 -17.19 20.24
N ASP A 175 12.23 -16.26 21.18
CA ASP A 175 12.53 -16.59 22.58
C ASP A 175 11.40 -17.44 23.20
N LEU A 176 10.14 -17.10 22.94
CA LEU A 176 8.98 -17.88 23.39
C LEU A 176 8.95 -19.29 22.78
N GLN A 177 9.30 -19.44 21.50
CA GLN A 177 9.47 -20.77 20.88
C GLN A 177 10.59 -21.58 21.53
N LEU A 178 11.71 -20.95 21.89
CA LEU A 178 12.82 -21.62 22.57
C LEU A 178 12.46 -22.02 24.00
N GLU A 179 11.71 -21.19 24.73
CA GLU A 179 11.13 -21.56 26.03
C GLU A 179 10.16 -22.74 25.90
N MET A 180 9.23 -22.69 24.93
CA MET A 180 8.29 -23.78 24.67
C MET A 180 9.03 -25.08 24.35
N LYS A 181 10.05 -25.03 23.48
CA LYS A 181 10.89 -26.20 23.17
C LYS A 181 11.57 -26.75 24.43
N LYS A 182 12.17 -25.90 25.26
CA LYS A 182 12.80 -26.31 26.54
C LYS A 182 11.80 -26.97 27.50
N ARG A 183 10.54 -26.51 27.54
CA ARG A 183 9.48 -27.14 28.35
C ARG A 183 9.09 -28.51 27.80
N ILE A 184 8.95 -28.65 26.48
CA ILE A 184 8.67 -29.93 25.82
C ILE A 184 9.83 -30.93 26.05
N GLU A 185 11.08 -30.48 25.95
CA GLU A 185 12.24 -31.34 26.20
C GLU A 185 12.23 -31.88 27.63
N LYS A 186 11.98 -31.02 28.64
CA LYS A 186 11.85 -31.45 30.04
C LYS A 186 10.70 -32.44 30.27
N MET A 187 9.57 -32.29 29.57
CA MET A 187 8.48 -33.28 29.64
C MET A 187 8.90 -34.63 29.06
N ARG A 188 9.64 -34.63 27.94
CA ARG A 188 10.21 -35.87 27.37
C ARG A 188 11.23 -36.50 28.30
N GLU A 189 12.12 -35.71 28.89
CA GLU A 189 13.06 -36.18 29.90
C GLU A 189 12.30 -36.82 31.08
N THR A 190 11.17 -36.27 31.55
CA THR A 190 10.38 -36.92 32.60
C THR A 190 9.70 -38.20 32.12
N ASP A 191 9.10 -38.20 30.92
CA ASP A 191 8.42 -39.36 30.35
C ASP A 191 9.40 -40.53 30.12
N GLU A 192 10.60 -40.26 29.56
CA GLU A 192 11.68 -41.23 29.36
C GLU A 192 12.20 -41.79 30.69
N ASN A 193 12.31 -40.95 31.73
CA ASN A 193 12.69 -41.40 33.07
C ASN A 193 11.60 -42.29 33.72
N GLU A 194 10.32 -42.00 33.52
CA GLU A 194 9.22 -42.86 33.97
C GLU A 194 9.20 -44.20 33.23
N GLU A 195 9.37 -44.22 31.91
CA GLU A 195 9.45 -45.46 31.13
C GLU A 195 10.65 -46.32 31.56
N HIS A 196 11.81 -45.69 31.79
CA HIS A 196 13.00 -46.38 32.27
C HIS A 196 12.80 -46.96 33.69
N GLN A 197 12.12 -46.26 34.59
CA GLN A 197 11.74 -46.79 35.91
C GLN A 197 10.81 -48.00 35.78
N ARG A 198 9.75 -47.91 34.97
CA ARG A 198 8.82 -49.04 34.74
C ARG A 198 9.53 -50.26 34.13
N TYR A 199 10.51 -50.04 33.25
CA TYR A 199 11.32 -51.11 32.68
C TYR A 199 12.21 -51.79 33.74
N GLN A 200 12.83 -51.01 34.64
CA GLN A 200 13.58 -51.55 35.77
C GLN A 200 12.68 -52.33 36.74
N GLU A 201 11.49 -51.82 37.05
CA GLU A 201 10.50 -52.52 37.88
C GLU A 201 10.09 -53.87 37.27
N ALA A 202 9.74 -53.88 35.97
CA ALA A 202 9.40 -55.11 35.26
C ALA A 202 10.55 -56.13 35.21
N GLN A 203 11.81 -55.68 35.04
CA GLN A 203 12.98 -56.56 35.16
C GLN A 203 13.12 -57.12 36.58
N ASN A 204 12.98 -56.28 37.61
CA ASN A 204 13.06 -56.70 39.02
C ASN A 204 11.96 -57.71 39.39
N GLU A 205 10.74 -57.53 38.88
CA GLU A 205 9.63 -58.50 39.04
C GLU A 205 9.93 -59.82 38.33
N PHE A 206 10.46 -59.78 37.10
CA PHE A 206 10.87 -60.99 36.37
C PHE A 206 11.94 -61.78 37.12
N TYR A 207 12.97 -61.10 37.66
CA TYR A 207 14.01 -61.74 38.46
C TYR A 207 13.46 -62.36 39.76
N LYS A 208 12.55 -61.66 40.47
CA LYS A 208 11.87 -62.22 41.66
C LYS A 208 11.03 -63.45 41.31
N ALA A 209 10.26 -63.40 40.22
CA ALA A 209 9.42 -64.52 39.78
C ALA A 209 10.26 -65.77 39.40
N GLU A 210 11.40 -65.60 38.72
CA GLU A 210 12.28 -66.72 38.40
C GLU A 210 13.01 -67.24 39.66
N GLN A 211 13.39 -66.36 40.60
CA GLN A 211 13.90 -66.78 41.93
C GLN A 211 12.87 -67.64 42.69
N GLU A 212 11.62 -67.18 42.83
CA GLU A 212 10.54 -67.96 43.46
C GLU A 212 10.33 -69.31 42.78
N LYS A 213 10.34 -69.33 41.45
CA LYS A 213 10.18 -70.56 40.66
C LYS A 213 11.34 -71.53 40.85
N MET A 214 12.56 -71.04 41.01
CA MET A 214 13.72 -71.85 41.36
C MET A 214 13.65 -72.37 42.81
N GLU A 215 13.20 -71.55 43.76
CA GLU A 215 12.93 -72.01 45.13
C GLU A 215 11.83 -73.09 45.20
N ARG A 216 10.74 -72.94 44.42
CA ARG A 216 9.67 -73.94 44.34
C ARG A 216 10.22 -75.27 43.82
N LYS A 217 10.97 -75.24 42.71
CA LYS A 217 11.67 -76.44 42.19
C LYS A 217 12.59 -77.09 43.22
N LEU A 218 13.33 -76.30 44.00
CA LEU A 218 14.22 -76.80 45.06
C LEU A 218 13.39 -77.51 46.16
N LYS A 219 12.33 -76.86 46.65
CA LYS A 219 11.40 -77.41 47.65
C LYS A 219 10.73 -78.70 47.14
N ASP A 220 10.33 -78.75 45.87
CA ASP A 220 9.76 -79.93 45.24
C ASP A 220 10.78 -81.08 45.13
N GLN A 221 12.03 -80.79 44.75
CA GLN A 221 13.12 -81.77 44.73
C GLN A 221 13.43 -82.31 46.13
N GLU A 222 13.47 -81.45 47.16
CA GLU A 222 13.63 -81.89 48.54
C GLU A 222 12.48 -82.80 49.00
N ASN A 223 11.24 -82.45 48.66
CA ASN A 223 10.05 -83.23 49.03
C ASN A 223 10.05 -84.59 48.31
N LEU A 224 10.41 -84.62 47.03
CA LEU A 224 10.58 -85.85 46.26
C LEU A 224 11.70 -86.74 46.84
N ALA A 225 12.83 -86.14 47.24
CA ALA A 225 13.92 -86.85 47.89
C ALA A 225 13.51 -87.43 49.26
N LYS A 226 12.73 -86.69 50.07
CA LYS A 226 12.14 -87.18 51.33
C LYS A 226 11.19 -88.35 51.07
N TYR A 227 10.32 -88.24 50.07
CA TYR A 227 9.39 -89.31 49.67
C TYR A 227 10.12 -90.59 49.22
N HIS A 228 11.12 -90.48 48.35
CA HIS A 228 11.90 -91.65 47.92
C HIS A 228 12.69 -92.30 49.05
N ARG A 229 13.22 -91.52 50.02
CA ARG A 229 13.83 -92.11 51.24
C ARG A 229 12.82 -92.95 52.02
N ALA A 230 11.64 -92.38 52.31
CA ALA A 230 10.58 -93.11 53.01
C ALA A 230 10.14 -94.39 52.25
N GLN A 231 10.02 -94.34 50.93
CA GLN A 231 9.71 -95.50 50.09
C GLN A 231 10.81 -96.57 50.15
N MET A 232 12.08 -96.18 50.15
CA MET A 232 13.21 -97.12 50.29
C MET A 232 13.24 -97.77 51.66
N ASP A 233 12.94 -97.03 52.73
CA ASP A 233 12.90 -97.57 54.09
C ASP A 233 11.66 -98.47 54.32
N GLN A 234 10.53 -98.18 53.67
CA GLN A 234 9.38 -99.09 53.59
C GLN A 234 9.75 -100.39 52.87
N ARG A 235 10.42 -100.32 51.71
CA ARG A 235 10.88 -101.52 50.98
C ARG A 235 11.86 -102.36 51.78
N LYS A 236 12.81 -101.74 52.49
CA LYS A 236 13.71 -102.46 53.41
C LYS A 236 12.92 -103.18 54.51
N SER A 237 11.92 -102.51 55.08
CA SER A 237 11.07 -103.09 56.13
C SER A 237 10.26 -104.28 55.62
N GLN A 238 9.69 -104.17 54.40
CA GLN A 238 9.01 -105.27 53.72
C GLN A 238 9.95 -106.46 53.44
N PHE A 239 11.14 -106.20 52.90
CA PHE A 239 12.15 -107.24 52.65
C PHE A 239 12.59 -107.97 53.93
N VAL A 240 12.71 -107.24 55.05
CA VAL A 240 13.00 -107.86 56.37
C VAL A 240 11.83 -108.72 56.85
N GLN A 241 10.58 -108.31 56.63
CA GLN A 241 9.39 -109.11 56.96
C GLN A 241 9.28 -110.37 56.08
N GLU A 242 9.49 -110.24 54.78
CA GLU A 242 9.54 -111.35 53.82
C GLU A 242 10.61 -112.37 54.21
N LYS A 243 11.84 -111.92 54.52
CA LYS A 243 12.91 -112.81 55.03
C LYS A 243 12.58 -113.48 56.36
N GLN A 244 11.75 -112.86 57.21
CA GLN A 244 11.24 -113.50 58.44
C GLN A 244 10.11 -114.51 58.16
N GLN A 245 9.39 -114.38 57.04
CA GLN A 245 8.42 -115.37 56.57
C GLN A 245 9.13 -116.56 55.92
N ASP A 246 10.07 -116.32 55.00
CA ASP A 246 10.94 -117.35 54.38
C ASP A 246 11.55 -118.30 55.42
N LEU A 247 12.05 -117.74 56.54
CA LEU A 247 12.66 -118.52 57.62
C LEU A 247 11.65 -119.40 58.34
N LYS A 248 10.43 -118.90 58.60
CA LYS A 248 9.36 -119.67 59.25
C LYS A 248 8.86 -120.79 58.34
N GLU A 249 8.60 -120.48 57.07
CA GLU A 249 8.21 -121.45 56.06
C GLU A 249 9.30 -122.53 55.89
N GLY A 250 10.58 -122.13 55.84
CA GLY A 250 11.72 -123.06 55.79
C GLY A 250 11.81 -124.01 57.00
N ASP A 251 11.47 -123.54 58.20
CA ASP A 251 11.40 -124.39 59.39
C ASP A 251 10.16 -125.31 59.39
N GLU A 252 9.03 -124.86 58.84
CA GLU A 252 7.84 -125.70 58.64
C GLU A 252 8.07 -126.80 57.58
N TYR A 253 8.70 -126.47 56.44
CA TYR A 253 9.13 -127.45 55.44
C TYR A 253 10.09 -128.49 56.03
N ARG A 254 10.98 -128.09 56.94
CA ARG A 254 11.90 -129.02 57.62
C ARG A 254 11.14 -130.02 58.49
N ARG A 255 10.19 -129.55 59.31
CA ARG A 255 9.31 -130.41 60.12
C ARG A 255 8.48 -131.38 59.27
N LEU A 256 7.95 -130.91 58.14
CA LEU A 256 7.17 -131.74 57.22
C LEU A 256 8.04 -132.79 56.52
N ALA A 257 9.27 -132.45 56.15
CA ALA A 257 10.24 -133.38 55.57
C ALA A 257 10.66 -134.46 56.59
N GLU A 258 10.86 -134.09 57.86
CA GLU A 258 11.12 -135.04 58.95
C GLU A 258 9.94 -136.02 59.12
N GLN A 259 8.69 -135.53 59.17
CA GLN A 259 7.48 -136.36 59.24
C GLN A 259 7.38 -137.33 58.05
N TYR A 260 7.52 -136.82 56.82
CA TYR A 260 7.49 -137.64 55.60
C TYR A 260 8.59 -138.72 55.58
N SER A 261 9.78 -138.42 56.11
CA SER A 261 10.88 -139.39 56.20
C SER A 261 10.56 -140.57 57.14
N LEU A 262 9.83 -140.32 58.23
CA LEU A 262 9.34 -141.35 59.15
C LEU A 262 8.25 -142.20 58.50
N GLU A 263 7.27 -141.56 57.84
CA GLU A 263 6.22 -142.26 57.09
C GLU A 263 6.79 -143.17 55.99
N GLN A 264 7.78 -142.71 55.23
CA GLN A 264 8.44 -143.53 54.21
C GLN A 264 9.19 -144.72 54.82
N PHE A 265 9.83 -144.56 55.98
CA PHE A 265 10.50 -145.67 56.67
C PHE A 265 9.51 -146.76 57.10
N GLU A 266 8.34 -146.38 57.63
CA GLU A 266 7.27 -147.32 57.97
C GLU A 266 6.66 -148.00 56.73
N LEU A 267 6.45 -147.24 55.65
CA LEU A 267 5.92 -147.74 54.39
C LEU A 267 6.88 -148.76 53.74
N ASP A 268 8.19 -148.50 53.72
CA ASP A 268 9.19 -149.43 53.18
C ASP A 268 9.38 -150.67 54.06
N ARG A 269 9.20 -150.55 55.38
CA ARG A 269 9.11 -151.72 56.27
C ARG A 269 7.91 -152.61 55.89
N PHE A 270 6.76 -152.01 55.60
CA PHE A 270 5.56 -152.74 55.16
C PHE A 270 5.77 -153.41 53.78
N LYS A 271 6.30 -152.68 52.79
CA LYS A 271 6.64 -153.24 51.45
C LYS A 271 7.59 -154.43 51.50
N LYS A 272 8.58 -154.42 52.42
CA LYS A 272 9.53 -155.54 52.59
C LYS A 272 8.91 -156.80 53.18
N LEU A 273 7.81 -156.67 53.94
CA LEU A 273 6.99 -157.82 54.36
C LEU A 273 6.20 -158.37 53.17
N THR A 274 5.42 -157.53 52.50
CA THR A 274 4.58 -157.98 51.37
C THR A 274 5.39 -158.54 50.20
N GLN A 275 6.60 -158.02 49.93
CA GLN A 275 7.50 -158.60 48.92
C GLN A 275 7.93 -160.04 49.23
N LYS A 276 8.08 -160.43 50.51
CA LYS A 276 8.42 -161.82 50.86
C LYS A 276 7.26 -162.76 50.53
N ASP A 277 6.04 -162.34 50.84
CA ASP A 277 4.82 -163.11 50.56
C ASP A 277 4.58 -163.24 49.05
N VAL A 278 4.73 -162.13 48.30
CA VAL A 278 4.60 -162.12 46.83
C VAL A 278 5.68 -162.97 46.16
N LYS A 279 6.93 -162.96 46.65
CA LYS A 279 7.99 -163.81 46.08
C LYS A 279 7.66 -165.30 46.25
N SER A 280 7.15 -165.70 47.41
CA SER A 280 6.68 -167.08 47.66
C SER A 280 5.52 -167.51 46.76
N MET A 281 4.70 -166.57 46.29
CA MET A 281 3.66 -166.82 45.28
C MET A 281 4.24 -166.88 43.85
N TYR A 282 5.16 -165.98 43.52
CA TYR A 282 5.70 -165.82 42.16
C TYR A 282 6.61 -166.96 41.72
N ASP A 283 7.42 -167.51 42.63
CA ASP A 283 8.30 -168.64 42.31
C ASP A 283 7.49 -169.87 41.83
N LYS A 284 6.24 -170.03 42.28
CA LYS A 284 5.29 -171.06 41.79
C LYS A 284 4.76 -170.78 40.38
N ALA A 285 4.49 -169.51 40.06
CA ALA A 285 3.91 -169.12 38.76
C ALA A 285 4.93 -169.08 37.61
N LEU A 286 6.23 -169.01 37.91
CA LEU A 286 7.28 -169.10 36.90
C LEU A 286 7.47 -170.51 36.33
N GLU A 287 7.11 -171.54 37.10
CA GLU A 287 7.09 -172.93 36.64
C GLU A 287 6.03 -173.10 35.53
N ASP A 288 4.87 -172.44 35.66
CA ASP A 288 3.80 -172.46 34.66
C ASP A 288 4.14 -171.70 33.36
N LYS A 289 4.67 -170.45 33.47
CA LYS A 289 4.78 -169.53 32.31
C LYS A 289 5.79 -169.96 31.24
N ARG A 290 6.75 -170.83 31.55
CA ARG A 290 7.74 -171.34 30.57
C ARG A 290 7.11 -172.08 29.39
N THR A 291 5.85 -172.47 29.49
CA THR A 291 5.08 -173.19 28.47
C THR A 291 4.56 -172.34 27.30
N VAL A 292 4.45 -171.01 27.43
CA VAL A 292 3.63 -170.18 26.50
C VAL A 292 4.41 -169.43 25.41
N LYS A 293 5.63 -168.96 25.69
CA LYS A 293 6.26 -167.84 24.95
C LYS A 293 6.83 -168.17 23.55
N GLN A 294 6.44 -169.27 22.91
CA GLN A 294 7.08 -169.78 21.69
C GLN A 294 6.32 -169.42 20.37
N MET A 295 5.61 -168.28 20.30
CA MET A 295 4.47 -168.12 19.34
C MET A 295 4.32 -166.81 18.50
N GLU A 296 5.05 -165.68 18.67
CA GLU A 296 4.40 -164.34 18.44
C GLU A 296 5.04 -163.24 17.50
N GLU A 297 6.23 -163.33 16.89
CA GLU A 297 7.00 -162.11 16.46
C GLU A 297 6.96 -161.63 14.96
N ALA A 298 6.35 -160.44 14.65
CA ALA A 298 6.64 -159.45 13.54
C ALA A 298 5.63 -158.22 13.47
N LEU A 299 5.88 -157.10 12.71
CA LEU A 299 4.88 -156.15 12.06
C LEU A 299 5.47 -154.98 11.13
N ASP A 300 4.89 -153.73 11.06
CA ASP A 300 4.84 -152.73 9.91
C ASP A 300 5.93 -151.59 9.75
N GLU A 301 5.93 -150.74 8.67
CA GLU A 301 7.08 -149.81 8.31
C GLU A 301 6.97 -148.44 7.48
N GLU A 302 5.88 -147.91 6.87
CA GLU A 302 5.97 -147.17 5.54
C GLU A 302 6.17 -145.61 5.26
N GLU A 303 5.37 -144.59 5.70
CA GLU A 303 5.13 -143.29 4.94
C GLU A 303 5.79 -141.90 5.38
N ASP A 304 6.12 -140.92 4.45
CA ASP A 304 6.52 -139.47 4.73
C ASP A 304 6.52 -138.41 3.52
N ASP A 305 6.55 -137.07 3.82
CA ASP A 305 6.92 -135.79 3.10
C ASP A 305 6.20 -135.19 1.81
N GLU A 306 6.11 -133.83 1.68
CA GLU A 306 5.89 -133.05 0.41
C GLU A 306 6.34 -131.55 0.39
N LEU A 307 5.77 -130.66 1.23
CA LEU A 307 5.46 -129.24 0.86
C LEU A 307 6.63 -128.23 0.68
N ARG A 308 6.74 -127.51 -0.47
CA ARG A 308 7.97 -126.71 -0.81
C ARG A 308 7.93 -125.31 -1.53
N VAL A 309 6.81 -124.69 -1.96
CA VAL A 309 6.82 -123.93 -3.28
C VAL A 309 6.91 -122.36 -3.39
N TYR A 310 6.28 -121.49 -2.58
CA TYR A 310 5.89 -120.10 -3.02
C TYR A 310 6.95 -118.94 -2.88
N ALA A 311 6.98 -117.92 -3.79
CA ALA A 311 8.01 -116.82 -3.77
C ALA A 311 7.72 -115.36 -4.32
N GLU A 312 7.83 -115.05 -5.64
CA GLU A 312 8.71 -113.93 -6.15
C GLU A 312 8.20 -112.46 -6.45
N ALA A 313 6.93 -112.07 -6.28
CA ALA A 313 6.32 -110.99 -7.12
C ALA A 313 6.61 -109.45 -6.88
N LYS A 314 7.40 -108.99 -5.89
CA LYS A 314 7.21 -107.64 -5.27
C LYS A 314 7.93 -106.38 -5.84
N LYS A 315 8.77 -106.44 -6.90
CA LYS A 315 9.81 -105.40 -7.19
C LYS A 315 9.49 -104.20 -8.14
N LYS A 316 8.30 -104.03 -8.73
CA LYS A 316 8.13 -103.21 -9.98
C LYS A 316 7.81 -101.70 -9.85
N MET A 317 7.54 -101.13 -8.66
CA MET A 317 6.79 -99.84 -8.54
C MET A 317 7.60 -98.51 -8.45
N ALA A 318 8.94 -98.52 -8.45
CA ALA A 318 9.73 -97.35 -8.00
C ALA A 318 10.06 -96.25 -9.06
N ARG A 319 9.61 -96.34 -10.32
CA ARG A 319 10.24 -95.60 -11.45
C ARG A 319 9.57 -94.27 -11.87
N LEU A 320 8.43 -93.86 -11.30
CA LEU A 320 7.53 -92.82 -11.87
C LEU A 320 7.56 -91.41 -11.21
N ARG A 321 8.61 -91.00 -10.49
CA ARG A 321 8.60 -89.74 -9.69
C ARG A 321 9.56 -88.61 -10.12
N ARG A 322 10.24 -88.67 -11.27
CA ARG A 322 11.38 -87.78 -11.59
C ARG A 322 11.20 -86.70 -12.67
N GLU A 323 10.00 -86.51 -13.22
CA GLU A 323 9.80 -85.70 -14.45
C GLU A 323 9.08 -84.34 -14.27
N LYS A 324 8.88 -83.84 -13.03
CA LYS A 324 7.99 -82.69 -12.76
C LYS A 324 8.60 -81.39 -12.22
N GLU A 325 9.93 -81.26 -12.13
CA GLU A 325 10.59 -80.08 -11.51
C GLU A 325 11.18 -79.04 -12.47
N VAL A 326 11.20 -79.29 -13.80
CA VAL A 326 11.97 -78.45 -14.75
C VAL A 326 11.19 -77.23 -15.29
N GLN A 327 9.88 -77.11 -15.04
CA GLN A 327 9.03 -76.07 -15.67
C GLN A 327 8.94 -74.72 -14.92
N ALA A 328 9.65 -74.50 -13.81
CA ALA A 328 9.40 -73.37 -12.90
C ALA A 328 10.46 -72.23 -12.88
N HIS A 329 11.41 -72.20 -13.83
CA HIS A 329 12.58 -71.30 -13.75
C HIS A 329 12.71 -70.25 -14.89
N GLN A 330 11.74 -70.11 -15.80
CA GLN A 330 11.88 -69.22 -16.98
C GLN A 330 11.04 -67.92 -16.94
N GLU A 331 10.23 -67.67 -15.91
CA GLU A 331 9.30 -66.52 -15.84
C GLU A 331 9.82 -65.31 -15.00
N LYS A 332 11.15 -65.14 -14.82
CA LYS A 332 11.69 -64.18 -13.83
C LYS A 332 12.86 -63.27 -14.27
N GLN A 333 13.00 -62.98 -15.57
CA GLN A 333 14.18 -62.25 -16.10
C GLN A 333 13.91 -61.04 -17.02
N GLU A 334 12.69 -60.48 -17.09
CA GLU A 334 12.32 -59.41 -18.04
C GLU A 334 11.81 -58.09 -17.41
N ALA A 335 12.36 -57.66 -16.26
CA ALA A 335 11.84 -56.50 -15.52
C ALA A 335 12.90 -55.61 -14.84
N ARG A 336 14.00 -55.26 -15.54
CA ARG A 336 15.03 -54.30 -15.05
C ARG A 336 15.61 -53.39 -16.13
N ASP A 337 14.75 -52.50 -16.60
CA ASP A 337 15.02 -51.34 -17.44
C ASP A 337 16.30 -50.57 -17.07
N HIS A 338 17.18 -50.28 -18.05
CA HIS A 338 18.32 -49.37 -17.85
C HIS A 338 18.79 -48.64 -19.13
N MET A 339 17.91 -48.36 -20.10
CA MET A 339 18.35 -47.63 -21.31
C MET A 339 17.29 -46.70 -21.96
N ILE A 340 16.39 -46.14 -21.15
CA ILE A 340 15.45 -45.09 -21.59
C ILE A 340 15.66 -43.87 -20.69
N GLY A 341 16.54 -42.93 -21.08
CA GLY A 341 16.84 -41.80 -20.19
C GLY A 341 17.94 -40.78 -20.57
N TYR A 342 18.39 -40.66 -21.83
CA TYR A 342 19.42 -39.66 -22.18
C TYR A 342 19.29 -38.97 -23.55
N LEU A 343 18.09 -38.95 -24.16
CA LEU A 343 17.84 -38.19 -25.41
C LEU A 343 16.46 -37.52 -25.38
N GLY A 344 16.23 -36.66 -24.38
CA GLY A 344 14.89 -36.11 -24.10
C GLY A 344 14.77 -34.59 -23.93
N SER A 345 15.85 -33.85 -23.63
CA SER A 345 15.70 -32.44 -23.24
C SER A 345 16.96 -31.58 -23.41
N LEU A 346 17.17 -31.03 -24.62
CA LEU A 346 17.74 -29.68 -24.81
C LEU A 346 17.54 -29.20 -26.26
N GLN A 347 16.27 -28.93 -26.58
CA GLN A 347 15.91 -28.10 -27.73
C GLN A 347 16.26 -26.62 -27.46
N LYS A 348 16.69 -25.92 -28.53
CA LYS A 348 16.40 -24.50 -28.84
C LYS A 348 17.03 -23.36 -28.01
N ARG A 349 17.93 -22.64 -28.68
CA ARG A 349 18.25 -21.18 -28.66
C ARG A 349 19.18 -20.94 -29.88
N ALA A 350 19.21 -19.83 -30.63
CA ALA A 350 18.29 -18.71 -30.96
C ALA A 350 18.87 -17.99 -32.23
N GLU A 351 18.15 -17.08 -32.91
CA GLU A 351 18.47 -16.53 -34.25
C GLU A 351 19.09 -15.10 -34.27
N SER A 352 19.55 -14.63 -35.46
CA SER A 352 19.43 -13.27 -36.09
C SER A 352 20.69 -12.53 -36.65
N ASP A 353 20.68 -12.24 -37.98
CA ASP A 353 20.80 -10.94 -38.73
C ASP A 353 21.89 -9.84 -38.42
N ASN A 354 22.38 -8.93 -39.30
CA ASN A 354 22.24 -8.59 -40.76
C ASN A 354 23.32 -7.58 -41.31
N ASP A 355 23.42 -7.46 -42.66
CA ASP A 355 23.67 -6.28 -43.57
C ASP A 355 24.99 -5.43 -43.79
N ALA A 356 25.19 -5.06 -45.09
CA ALA A 356 25.45 -3.70 -45.69
C ALA A 356 26.72 -3.41 -46.57
N GLN A 357 26.58 -3.23 -47.91
CA GLN A 357 27.56 -2.45 -48.76
C GLN A 357 27.15 -2.14 -50.25
N ILE A 358 26.63 -0.94 -50.61
CA ILE A 358 26.64 -0.36 -52.00
C ILE A 358 26.51 1.20 -51.94
N PHE A 359 27.44 1.99 -52.53
CA PHE A 359 27.21 3.26 -53.30
C PHE A 359 28.53 4.01 -53.66
N ARG A 360 28.82 4.28 -54.95
CA ARG A 360 29.63 5.43 -55.51
C ARG A 360 30.10 5.18 -56.96
N ALA A 361 29.83 6.11 -57.91
CA ALA A 361 30.72 6.64 -58.97
C ALA A 361 29.95 7.28 -60.16
N GLN A 362 29.98 8.61 -60.32
CA GLN A 362 29.57 9.32 -61.56
C GLN A 362 30.14 10.77 -61.65
N ALA A 363 30.90 11.07 -62.71
CA ALA A 363 31.47 12.37 -63.16
C ALA A 363 32.08 12.17 -64.59
N GLN A 364 32.51 13.13 -65.44
CA GLN A 364 32.50 14.61 -65.53
C GLN A 364 32.18 14.98 -67.01
N ARG A 365 31.83 16.23 -67.35
CA ARG A 365 31.23 16.58 -68.66
C ARG A 365 31.53 18.02 -69.16
N GLU A 366 32.70 18.27 -69.77
CA GLU A 366 33.15 19.62 -70.20
C GLU A 366 33.91 19.62 -71.55
N ALA A 367 33.62 20.59 -72.47
CA ALA A 367 34.50 21.20 -73.52
C ALA A 367 33.75 21.75 -74.77
N LYS A 368 33.70 23.09 -74.99
CA LYS A 368 33.44 23.80 -76.30
C LYS A 368 33.27 25.34 -76.11
N GLU A 369 34.16 26.25 -76.61
CA GLU A 369 33.86 27.72 -76.55
C GLU A 369 34.64 28.80 -77.39
N LEU A 370 35.52 28.52 -78.39
CA LEU A 370 36.56 29.51 -78.79
C LEU A 370 36.62 30.00 -80.29
N ARG A 371 35.73 30.89 -80.84
CA ARG A 371 35.81 31.29 -82.29
C ARG A 371 35.46 32.74 -82.81
N GLU A 372 35.08 33.76 -82.02
CA GLU A 372 34.12 34.80 -82.52
C GLU A 372 34.54 36.28 -82.80
N LYS A 373 35.79 36.65 -83.21
CA LYS A 373 36.32 38.05 -82.94
C LYS A 373 36.74 39.09 -84.03
N GLN A 374 36.63 38.91 -85.36
CA GLN A 374 37.46 39.74 -86.31
C GLN A 374 36.87 40.88 -87.19
N GLU A 375 35.55 41.06 -87.42
CA GLU A 375 35.05 41.81 -88.61
C GLU A 375 34.86 43.37 -88.54
N LYS A 376 35.45 44.12 -87.58
CA LYS A 376 34.89 45.45 -87.17
C LYS A 376 35.45 46.76 -87.77
N PHE A 377 36.45 46.78 -88.66
CA PHE A 377 37.32 47.97 -88.79
C PHE A 377 36.91 49.10 -89.79
N GLU A 378 36.34 48.81 -90.97
CA GLU A 378 36.50 49.70 -92.14
C GLU A 378 35.57 50.93 -92.27
N LYS A 379 34.51 51.05 -91.46
CA LYS A 379 33.41 52.03 -91.72
C LYS A 379 33.70 53.51 -91.42
N GLN A 380 34.92 53.91 -91.06
CA GLN A 380 35.14 55.14 -90.26
C GLN A 380 35.50 56.44 -91.00
N GLN A 381 36.17 56.41 -92.17
CA GLN A 381 36.83 57.63 -92.69
C GLN A 381 35.93 58.70 -93.34
N LYS A 382 34.93 58.33 -94.16
CA LYS A 382 34.19 59.28 -95.01
C LYS A 382 33.31 60.29 -94.25
N MET A 383 33.24 60.18 -92.92
CA MET A 383 32.39 61.00 -92.06
C MET A 383 32.95 62.41 -91.79
N GLN A 384 34.23 62.70 -92.04
CA GLN A 384 34.91 63.83 -91.38
C GLN A 384 34.72 65.24 -91.98
N GLU A 385 34.39 65.39 -93.26
CA GLU A 385 34.50 66.69 -93.94
C GLU A 385 33.23 67.56 -93.92
N SER A 386 32.05 66.95 -94.02
CA SER A 386 30.76 67.63 -93.81
C SER A 386 30.68 68.31 -92.44
N ILE A 387 31.43 67.77 -91.46
CA ILE A 387 31.54 68.31 -90.10
C ILE A 387 32.11 69.74 -90.09
N ARG A 388 32.88 70.21 -91.09
CA ARG A 388 33.63 71.48 -90.98
C ARG A 388 32.78 72.75 -91.18
N LYS A 389 31.93 72.84 -92.21
CA LYS A 389 31.18 74.09 -92.49
C LYS A 389 30.06 74.36 -91.47
N HIS A 390 29.43 73.30 -90.99
CA HIS A 390 28.53 73.31 -89.83
C HIS A 390 29.14 74.01 -88.59
N ARG A 391 30.48 74.05 -88.43
CA ARG A 391 31.14 74.61 -87.24
C ARG A 391 31.04 76.13 -87.11
N PHE A 392 30.96 76.88 -88.21
CA PHE A 392 31.11 78.34 -88.14
C PHE A 392 29.81 79.05 -87.74
N GLU A 393 28.70 78.74 -88.42
CA GLU A 393 27.39 79.30 -88.09
C GLU A 393 26.89 78.80 -86.72
N THR A 394 27.26 77.57 -86.34
CA THR A 394 27.06 77.10 -84.96
C THR A 394 27.87 77.91 -83.95
N THR A 395 29.13 78.33 -84.21
CA THR A 395 29.90 79.14 -83.23
C THR A 395 29.20 80.44 -82.85
N LYS A 396 28.63 81.17 -83.81
CA LYS A 396 28.02 82.48 -83.56
C LYS A 396 26.65 82.40 -82.92
N ARG A 397 25.81 81.43 -83.32
CA ARG A 397 24.56 81.12 -82.60
C ARG A 397 24.87 80.78 -81.14
N ARG A 398 25.88 79.93 -80.94
CA ARG A 398 26.46 79.52 -79.66
C ARG A 398 27.19 80.62 -78.89
N GLU A 399 27.20 81.88 -79.33
CA GLU A 399 27.66 83.03 -78.52
C GLU A 399 26.50 83.70 -77.80
N VAL A 400 25.42 84.00 -78.52
CA VAL A 400 24.19 84.55 -77.91
C VAL A 400 23.50 83.49 -77.04
N GLU A 401 23.52 82.22 -77.49
CA GLU A 401 23.09 81.08 -76.68
C GLU A 401 23.94 80.98 -75.41
N ARG A 402 25.28 81.16 -75.50
CA ARG A 402 26.19 81.21 -74.34
C ARG A 402 25.89 82.34 -73.34
N GLU A 403 25.59 83.56 -73.79
CA GLU A 403 25.30 84.66 -72.85
C GLU A 403 23.97 84.48 -72.10
N MET A 404 22.98 83.85 -72.76
CA MET A 404 21.72 83.48 -72.11
C MET A 404 21.92 82.27 -71.18
N GLU A 405 22.63 81.24 -71.64
CA GLU A 405 23.10 80.09 -70.84
C GLU A 405 23.87 80.56 -69.61
N GLU A 406 24.76 81.56 -69.71
CA GLU A 406 25.54 82.07 -68.58
C GLU A 406 24.66 82.74 -67.50
N ARG A 407 23.61 83.46 -67.91
CA ARG A 407 22.64 84.07 -66.96
C ARG A 407 21.76 83.00 -66.31
N GLU A 408 21.24 82.07 -67.11
CA GLU A 408 20.50 80.92 -66.62
C GLU A 408 21.39 80.06 -65.70
N ASP A 409 22.66 79.87 -66.02
CA ASP A 409 23.65 79.14 -65.21
C ASP A 409 23.97 79.86 -63.90
N VAL A 410 23.94 81.19 -63.84
CA VAL A 410 24.09 81.94 -62.58
C VAL A 410 22.85 81.76 -61.71
N GLU A 411 21.63 81.82 -62.29
CA GLU A 411 20.41 81.50 -61.56
C GLU A 411 20.33 80.04 -61.12
N ILE A 412 20.74 79.11 -61.97
CA ILE A 412 20.80 77.66 -61.69
C ILE A 412 21.87 77.40 -60.62
N ARG A 413 23.04 78.06 -60.66
CA ARG A 413 24.05 77.99 -59.60
C ARG A 413 23.52 78.53 -58.28
N ARG A 414 22.76 79.63 -58.30
CA ARG A 414 22.11 80.17 -57.10
C ARG A 414 21.06 79.22 -56.54
N LYS A 415 20.15 78.71 -57.39
CA LYS A 415 19.11 77.72 -57.01
C LYS A 415 19.73 76.42 -56.50
N LYS A 416 20.84 75.96 -57.10
CA LYS A 416 21.66 74.83 -56.61
C LYS A 416 22.27 75.13 -55.24
N ALA A 417 22.95 76.27 -55.05
CA ALA A 417 23.53 76.64 -53.76
C ALA A 417 22.48 76.80 -52.65
N GLU A 418 21.30 77.33 -52.96
CA GLU A 418 20.16 77.41 -52.04
C GLU A 418 19.59 76.00 -51.74
N ALA A 419 19.48 75.12 -52.74
CA ALA A 419 19.07 73.73 -52.57
C ALA A 419 20.09 72.88 -51.78
N ASP A 420 21.39 73.04 -52.05
CA ASP A 420 22.49 72.37 -51.33
C ASP A 420 22.53 72.81 -49.87
N ARG A 421 22.28 74.10 -49.60
CA ARG A 421 22.14 74.63 -48.23
C ARG A 421 20.92 74.01 -47.51
N LEU A 422 19.77 73.93 -48.18
CA LEU A 422 18.58 73.28 -47.62
C LEU A 422 18.79 71.79 -47.40
N PHE A 423 19.45 71.10 -48.33
CA PHE A 423 19.81 69.69 -48.22
C PHE A 423 20.76 69.44 -47.04
N LEU A 424 21.77 70.30 -46.85
CA LEU A 424 22.69 70.18 -45.72
C LEU A 424 22.00 70.40 -44.38
N LEU A 425 21.09 71.37 -44.27
CA LEU A 425 20.28 71.60 -43.07
C LEU A 425 19.36 70.39 -42.78
N TYR A 426 18.67 69.89 -43.79
CA TYR A 426 17.82 68.70 -43.69
C TYR A 426 18.61 67.45 -43.30
N GLN A 427 19.84 67.30 -43.81
CA GLN A 427 20.73 66.21 -43.44
C GLN A 427 21.18 66.33 -41.98
N GLN A 428 21.53 67.54 -41.51
CA GLN A 428 21.86 67.80 -40.10
C GLN A 428 20.68 67.53 -39.17
N GLU A 429 19.45 67.87 -39.55
CA GLU A 429 18.24 67.53 -38.79
C GLU A 429 18.02 66.02 -38.74
N LYS A 430 18.20 65.31 -39.86
CA LYS A 430 18.17 63.84 -39.88
C LYS A 430 19.27 63.20 -39.04
N ASP A 431 20.47 63.76 -39.00
CA ASP A 431 21.56 63.27 -38.14
C ASP A 431 21.26 63.48 -36.66
N LYS A 432 20.64 64.61 -36.29
CA LYS A 432 20.15 64.84 -34.92
C LYS A 432 19.06 63.84 -34.54
N GLN A 433 18.05 63.64 -35.39
CA GLN A 433 16.99 62.63 -35.17
C GLN A 433 17.59 61.23 -35.01
N ARG A 434 18.49 60.80 -35.91
CA ARG A 434 19.21 59.52 -35.79
C ARG A 434 19.96 59.39 -34.46
N HIS A 435 20.58 60.47 -33.99
CA HIS A 435 21.32 60.48 -32.72
C HIS A 435 20.38 60.39 -31.51
N GLU A 436 19.27 61.11 -31.52
CA GLU A 436 18.22 61.08 -30.50
C GLU A 436 17.56 59.69 -30.44
N ASP A 437 17.17 59.12 -31.58
CA ASP A 437 16.62 57.76 -31.68
C ASP A 437 17.61 56.70 -31.16
N ALA A 438 18.89 56.82 -31.51
CA ALA A 438 19.95 55.94 -31.02
C ALA A 438 20.16 56.08 -29.50
N LEU A 439 20.06 57.29 -28.96
CA LEU A 439 20.15 57.55 -27.52
C LEU A 439 18.95 56.95 -26.76
N VAL A 440 17.72 57.14 -27.26
CA VAL A 440 16.50 56.53 -26.71
C VAL A 440 16.58 55.00 -26.73
N THR A 441 17.02 54.44 -27.86
CA THR A 441 17.22 52.99 -28.02
C THR A 441 18.28 52.45 -27.06
N SER A 442 19.40 53.16 -26.89
CA SER A 442 20.46 52.82 -25.93
C SER A 442 19.96 52.85 -24.48
N GLN A 443 19.21 53.89 -24.09
CA GLN A 443 18.60 53.98 -22.76
C GLN A 443 17.58 52.87 -22.52
N TYR A 444 16.79 52.50 -23.53
CA TYR A 444 15.85 51.38 -23.45
C TYR A 444 16.58 50.04 -23.25
N HIS A 445 17.64 49.77 -24.01
CA HIS A 445 18.46 48.58 -23.81
C HIS A 445 19.16 48.55 -22.44
N LEU A 446 19.59 49.70 -21.91
CA LEU A 446 20.15 49.81 -20.57
C LEU A 446 19.11 49.42 -19.49
N LYS A 447 17.89 49.96 -19.59
CA LYS A 447 16.77 49.58 -18.69
C LYS A 447 16.45 48.08 -18.80
N GLN A 448 16.35 47.55 -20.02
CA GLN A 448 16.11 46.12 -20.24
C GLN A 448 17.23 45.24 -19.66
N ALA A 449 18.49 45.70 -19.71
CA ALA A 449 19.63 45.00 -19.11
C ALA A 449 19.61 45.06 -17.57
N GLN A 450 19.14 46.17 -16.98
CA GLN A 450 18.90 46.31 -15.54
C GLN A 450 17.78 45.36 -15.08
N GLU A 451 16.60 45.44 -15.70
CA GLU A 451 15.47 44.55 -15.39
C GLU A 451 15.81 43.06 -15.50
N ARG A 452 16.67 42.67 -16.45
CA ARG A 452 17.14 41.28 -16.57
C ARG A 452 18.07 40.89 -15.42
N LYS A 453 18.93 41.80 -14.96
CA LYS A 453 19.81 41.56 -13.79
C LYS A 453 19.00 41.51 -12.49
N ASP A 454 18.00 42.37 -12.34
CA ASP A 454 17.16 42.40 -11.15
C ASP A 454 16.27 41.15 -11.10
N ARG A 455 15.61 40.77 -12.21
CA ARG A 455 14.94 39.46 -12.31
C ARG A 455 15.86 38.27 -12.01
N GLN A 456 17.12 38.30 -12.43
CA GLN A 456 18.10 37.25 -12.08
C GLN A 456 18.50 37.25 -10.60
N ARG A 457 18.46 38.40 -9.92
CA ARG A 457 18.67 38.50 -8.47
C ARG A 457 17.45 37.96 -7.72
N ASP A 458 16.25 38.35 -8.14
CA ASP A 458 14.98 37.92 -7.54
C ASP A 458 14.81 36.40 -7.67
N MET A 459 15.10 35.82 -8.85
CA MET A 459 15.10 34.37 -9.04
C MET A 459 16.10 33.67 -8.10
N LYS A 460 17.33 34.16 -8.00
CA LYS A 460 18.35 33.59 -7.08
C LYS A 460 17.98 33.74 -5.61
N ALA A 461 17.29 34.83 -5.23
CA ALA A 461 16.78 35.02 -3.89
C ALA A 461 15.66 34.02 -3.57
N SER A 462 14.74 33.79 -4.51
CA SER A 462 13.69 32.76 -4.42
C SER A 462 14.28 31.35 -4.34
N GLU A 463 15.24 31.02 -5.21
CA GLU A 463 15.97 29.73 -5.19
C GLU A 463 16.67 29.49 -3.83
N LEU A 464 17.27 30.54 -3.25
CA LEU A 464 17.89 30.46 -1.92
C LEU A 464 16.85 30.30 -0.81
N GLU A 465 15.73 31.02 -0.88
CA GLU A 465 14.63 30.92 0.08
C GLU A 465 13.99 29.52 0.06
N GLU A 466 13.77 28.94 -1.13
CA GLU A 466 13.31 27.56 -1.32
C GLU A 466 14.29 26.55 -0.70
N VAL A 467 15.59 26.68 -0.96
CA VAL A 467 16.63 25.80 -0.37
C VAL A 467 16.69 25.92 1.16
N LEU A 468 16.51 27.13 1.71
CA LEU A 468 16.47 27.34 3.17
C LEU A 468 15.19 26.75 3.78
N LEU A 469 14.05 26.88 3.12
CA LEU A 469 12.79 26.28 3.53
C LEU A 469 12.88 24.75 3.52
N ASP A 470 13.43 24.16 2.46
CA ASP A 470 13.64 22.71 2.35
C ASP A 470 14.59 22.20 3.44
N LYS A 471 15.68 22.91 3.73
CA LYS A 471 16.57 22.59 4.85
C LYS A 471 15.81 22.58 6.19
N HIS A 472 15.02 23.63 6.46
CA HIS A 472 14.23 23.74 7.68
C HIS A 472 13.17 22.63 7.80
N MET A 473 12.46 22.32 6.71
CA MET A 473 11.47 21.23 6.67
C MET A 473 12.13 19.87 6.93
N ASN A 474 13.30 19.60 6.33
CA ASN A 474 14.08 18.39 6.59
C ASN A 474 14.56 18.28 8.05
N GLU A 475 14.90 19.40 8.70
CA GLU A 475 15.25 19.45 10.13
C GLU A 475 14.04 19.13 11.03
N VAL A 476 12.88 19.72 10.72
CA VAL A 476 11.62 19.44 11.44
C VAL A 476 11.21 17.97 11.28
N GLU A 477 11.31 17.40 10.07
CA GLU A 477 11.08 15.96 9.85
C GLU A 477 12.10 15.08 10.59
N LYS A 478 13.38 15.48 10.65
CA LYS A 478 14.41 14.76 11.42
C LYS A 478 14.07 14.75 12.91
N GLN A 479 13.63 15.88 13.47
CA GLN A 479 13.19 15.96 14.87
C GLN A 479 11.96 15.08 15.13
N GLN A 480 10.93 15.16 14.26
CA GLN A 480 9.75 14.29 14.36
C GLN A 480 10.10 12.80 14.30
N TYR A 481 11.05 12.42 13.45
CA TYR A 481 11.55 11.05 13.36
C TYR A 481 12.31 10.63 14.63
N GLN A 482 13.18 11.47 15.18
CA GLN A 482 13.90 11.21 16.43
C GLN A 482 12.94 11.06 17.62
N ASP A 483 11.95 11.94 17.74
CA ASP A 483 10.90 11.89 18.75
C ASP A 483 10.07 10.61 18.65
N TYR A 484 9.60 10.28 17.43
CA TYR A 484 8.79 9.09 17.17
C TYR A 484 9.57 7.81 17.49
N THR A 485 10.77 7.66 16.93
CA THR A 485 11.60 6.47 17.12
C THR A 485 12.07 6.34 18.57
N GLY A 486 12.39 7.45 19.24
CA GLY A 486 12.71 7.48 20.67
C GLY A 486 11.56 6.97 21.55
N ARG A 487 10.32 7.43 21.30
CA ARG A 487 9.13 6.94 22.02
C ARG A 487 8.87 5.46 21.77
N VAL A 488 9.00 4.98 20.53
CA VAL A 488 8.79 3.56 20.20
C VAL A 488 9.89 2.67 20.80
N ILE A 489 11.15 3.10 20.77
CA ILE A 489 12.26 2.37 21.41
C ILE A 489 12.03 2.30 22.92
N ALA A 490 11.74 3.42 23.58
CA ALA A 490 11.46 3.45 25.03
C ALA A 490 10.28 2.54 25.40
N TYR A 491 9.15 2.64 24.68
CA TYR A 491 7.98 1.79 24.89
C TYR A 491 8.32 0.30 24.74
N MET A 492 9.21 -0.09 23.83
CA MET A 492 9.61 -1.49 23.63
C MET A 492 10.67 -1.98 24.63
N ASP A 493 11.56 -1.11 25.09
CA ASP A 493 12.54 -1.40 26.14
C ASP A 493 11.85 -1.61 27.51
N GLU A 494 10.93 -0.71 27.90
CA GLU A 494 10.07 -0.86 29.10
C GLU A 494 9.31 -2.20 29.10
N ASN A 495 8.94 -2.63 27.91
CA ASN A 495 8.22 -3.86 27.62
C ASN A 495 9.12 -5.12 27.48
N GLY A 496 10.43 -4.99 27.68
CA GLY A 496 11.38 -6.11 27.64
C GLY A 496 11.55 -6.77 26.26
N ARG A 497 11.38 -6.02 25.17
CA ARG A 497 11.74 -6.46 23.80
C ARG A 497 13.19 -6.09 23.51
N ASN A 498 13.83 -6.82 22.59
CA ASN A 498 15.19 -6.51 22.16
C ASN A 498 15.19 -5.31 21.18
N THR A 499 15.51 -4.10 21.67
CA THR A 499 15.50 -2.87 20.86
C THR A 499 16.76 -2.63 20.04
N TYR A 500 17.78 -3.49 20.12
CA TYR A 500 19.04 -3.34 19.36
C TYR A 500 18.83 -3.14 17.84
N PRO A 501 17.93 -3.87 17.14
CA PRO A 501 17.67 -3.65 15.72
C PRO A 501 17.14 -2.25 15.42
N MET A 502 16.23 -1.73 16.24
CA MET A 502 15.68 -0.38 16.09
C MET A 502 16.73 0.70 16.35
N ARG A 503 17.53 0.55 17.42
CA ARG A 503 18.63 1.46 17.75
C ARG A 503 19.67 1.52 16.62
N ARG A 504 19.96 0.37 15.99
CA ARG A 504 20.81 0.30 14.79
C ARG A 504 20.18 1.00 13.59
N ALA A 505 18.91 0.75 13.29
CA ALA A 505 18.23 1.40 12.17
C ALA A 505 18.21 2.94 12.30
N VAL A 506 18.02 3.46 13.53
CA VAL A 506 18.13 4.90 13.81
C VAL A 506 19.56 5.40 13.59
N ALA A 507 20.57 4.67 14.06
CA ALA A 507 21.98 5.05 13.88
C ALA A 507 22.40 5.07 12.40
N ASP A 508 22.01 4.06 11.63
CA ASP A 508 22.28 3.96 10.19
C ASP A 508 21.61 5.13 9.41
N GLU A 509 20.39 5.54 9.79
CA GLU A 509 19.71 6.70 9.20
C GLU A 509 20.35 8.05 9.59
N VAL A 510 20.84 8.22 10.82
CA VAL A 510 21.60 9.41 11.21
C VAL A 510 22.87 9.54 10.37
N GLN A 511 23.62 8.44 10.17
CA GLN A 511 24.82 8.45 9.33
C GLN A 511 24.51 8.79 7.87
N ARG A 512 23.41 8.27 7.30
CA ARG A 512 22.96 8.60 5.94
C ARG A 512 22.62 10.08 5.78
N PHE A 513 21.92 10.66 6.76
CA PHE A 513 21.54 12.07 6.74
C PHE A 513 22.76 13.00 6.83
N ASP A 514 23.71 12.68 7.71
CA ASP A 514 24.91 13.48 7.89
C ASP A 514 25.83 13.42 6.65
N GLN A 515 25.85 12.30 5.91
CA GLN A 515 26.54 12.18 4.61
C GLN A 515 25.90 13.06 3.53
N LEU A 516 24.56 13.07 3.43
CA LEU A 516 23.83 13.91 2.48
C LEU A 516 24.09 15.40 2.71
N ASN A 517 24.03 15.85 3.97
CA ASN A 517 24.30 17.25 4.33
C ASN A 517 25.76 17.67 4.05
N GLN A 518 26.73 16.77 4.26
CA GLN A 518 28.13 17.04 3.87
C GLN A 518 28.31 17.19 2.35
N GLY A 519 27.49 16.51 1.54
CA GLY A 519 27.46 16.69 0.08
C GLY A 519 26.95 18.07 -0.32
N ILE A 520 25.84 18.52 0.29
CA ILE A 520 25.24 19.84 0.05
C ILE A 520 26.21 20.96 0.46
N ASN A 521 26.78 20.88 1.66
CA ASN A 521 27.73 21.89 2.16
C ASN A 521 29.00 21.98 1.29
N LYS A 522 29.46 20.86 0.69
CA LYS A 522 30.56 20.88 -0.28
C LYS A 522 30.16 21.59 -1.58
N ALA A 523 28.95 21.36 -2.09
CA ALA A 523 28.45 22.08 -3.27
C ALA A 523 28.34 23.60 -3.00
N GLU A 524 27.84 24.00 -1.82
CA GLU A 524 27.76 25.41 -1.40
C GLU A 524 29.16 26.07 -1.25
N SER A 525 30.17 25.32 -0.80
CA SER A 525 31.55 25.84 -0.77
C SER A 525 32.14 26.02 -2.18
N GLN A 526 31.89 25.09 -3.11
CA GLN A 526 32.42 25.15 -4.48
C GLN A 526 31.74 26.20 -5.36
N THR A 527 30.48 26.54 -5.10
CA THR A 527 29.79 27.65 -5.78
C THR A 527 30.26 29.01 -5.26
N ASN A 528 30.54 29.14 -3.95
CA ASN A 528 31.11 30.36 -3.39
C ASN A 528 32.57 30.60 -3.85
N GLU A 529 33.43 29.57 -3.92
CA GLU A 529 34.81 29.72 -4.42
C GLU A 529 34.89 30.04 -5.93
N ASN A 530 33.86 29.70 -6.72
CA ASN A 530 33.75 30.12 -8.12
C ASN A 530 33.00 31.45 -8.31
N GLY A 531 32.54 32.10 -7.22
CA GLY A 531 31.77 33.34 -7.24
C GLY A 531 32.55 34.58 -7.70
N GLU A 532 33.89 34.58 -7.60
CA GLU A 532 34.75 35.68 -8.05
C GLU A 532 35.87 35.22 -9.01
N LYS A 533 35.51 34.62 -10.15
CA LYS A 533 36.35 34.81 -11.34
C LYS A 533 36.23 36.26 -11.82
N LYS A 534 37.10 37.12 -11.27
CA LYS A 534 37.55 38.35 -11.97
C LYS A 534 37.84 37.98 -13.44
N PRO A 535 37.49 38.81 -14.43
CA PRO A 535 37.71 38.50 -15.85
C PRO A 535 39.21 38.35 -16.14
N GLY A 536 39.68 37.10 -16.04
CA GLY A 536 41.08 36.73 -16.08
C GLY A 536 41.61 36.67 -17.51
N SER A 537 41.92 37.84 -18.08
CA SER A 537 43.00 38.05 -19.06
C SER A 537 43.23 36.99 -20.17
N GLN A 538 42.18 36.37 -20.71
CA GLN A 538 42.28 35.48 -21.89
C GLN A 538 41.58 36.06 -23.14
N ASP A 539 40.54 36.88 -22.98
CA ASP A 539 39.80 37.51 -24.10
C ASP A 539 40.49 38.73 -24.73
N LYS A 540 41.80 38.93 -24.49
CA LYS A 540 42.57 39.97 -25.20
C LYS A 540 43.20 39.48 -26.51
N LYS A 541 43.23 38.17 -26.79
CA LYS A 541 43.78 37.65 -28.05
C LYS A 541 42.78 37.65 -29.22
N SER A 542 41.49 37.49 -28.97
CA SER A 542 40.46 37.43 -30.02
C SER A 542 40.15 38.79 -30.68
N LEU A 543 40.40 39.92 -30.00
CA LEU A 543 40.09 41.25 -30.54
C LEU A 543 41.10 41.76 -31.58
N GLU A 544 42.32 41.22 -31.63
CA GLU A 544 43.29 41.51 -32.70
C GLU A 544 43.13 40.59 -33.91
N GLU A 545 42.69 39.35 -33.70
CA GLU A 545 42.40 38.39 -34.79
C GLU A 545 41.12 38.78 -35.55
N THR A 546 40.06 39.20 -34.84
CA THR A 546 38.84 39.72 -35.48
C THR A 546 39.07 41.03 -36.24
N LYS A 547 40.04 41.86 -35.83
CA LYS A 547 40.47 43.04 -36.60
C LYS A 547 41.21 42.73 -37.91
N LYS A 548 41.76 41.52 -38.07
CA LYS A 548 42.40 41.09 -39.33
C LYS A 548 41.40 40.47 -40.33
N HIS A 549 40.20 40.10 -39.88
CA HIS A 549 39.23 39.36 -40.71
C HIS A 549 38.11 40.24 -41.30
N LEU A 550 38.08 41.53 -40.96
CA LEU A 550 37.21 42.55 -41.59
C LEU A 550 38.10 43.60 -42.25
N GLY A 551 38.29 43.47 -43.57
CA GLY A 551 39.25 44.26 -44.35
C GLY A 551 38.90 45.74 -44.47
N PHE A 552 39.16 46.52 -43.42
CA PHE A 552 39.14 47.98 -43.41
C PHE A 552 40.56 48.52 -43.20
N GLN A 553 41.25 48.84 -44.29
CA GLN A 553 42.40 49.74 -44.23
C GLN A 553 41.89 51.17 -43.98
N TRP A 554 42.26 51.74 -42.83
CA TRP A 554 42.19 53.18 -42.61
C TRP A 554 43.62 53.71 -42.64
N ASP A 555 43.99 54.30 -43.77
CA ASP A 555 45.21 55.11 -43.87
C ASP A 555 45.01 56.38 -43.05
N ILE A 556 45.64 56.44 -41.87
CA ILE A 556 45.76 57.66 -41.08
C ILE A 556 47.13 58.29 -41.43
N PRO A 557 47.16 59.46 -42.08
CA PRO A 557 48.43 60.13 -42.36
C PRO A 557 49.04 60.68 -41.07
N ASN A 558 50.30 60.35 -40.81
CA ASN A 558 51.07 60.93 -39.71
C ASN A 558 51.19 62.46 -39.85
N LYS A 559 50.96 63.15 -38.73
CA LYS A 559 51.45 64.51 -38.43
C LYS A 559 51.95 64.54 -37.00
#